data_AF-A0A956HWD4-F1
#
_entry.id   AF-A0A956HWD4-F1
#
_cell.length_a   1.000
_cell.length_b   1.000
_cell.length_c   1.000
_cell.angle_alpha   90.00
_cell.angle_beta   90.00
_cell.angle_gamma   90.00
#
_symmetry.space_group_name_H-M   'P 1'
#
loop_
_entity.id
_entity.type
_entity.pdbx_description
1 polymer ?
#
loop_
_entity_poly.entity_id
_entity_poly.type
_entity_poly.pdbx_seq_one_letter_code
_entity_poly.pdbx_strand_id
1 'polypeptide(L)'
;DAATLVLTAEGRLDAQSLRGKAVIAVAERAARRGVPVIAIAGAVDVDPAALRARGIVAAFSLCPRPCSEAEARAEARPWLERAAEHAVACHGVPAPHQQK
;
A
#
# COMPACT_ATOMS: atom_id res chain seq x y z
N ASP A 1 10.07 -17.31 11.54
CA ASP A 1 9.80 -15.86 11.56
C ASP A 1 10.93 -15.10 10.90
N ALA A 2 10.75 -14.68 9.64
CA ALA A 2 11.82 -14.18 8.75
C ALA A 2 11.35 -13.16 7.70
N ALA A 3 10.16 -12.54 7.86
CA ALA A 3 9.67 -11.57 6.90
C ALA A 3 10.40 -10.23 7.05
N THR A 4 10.95 -9.71 5.95
CA THR A 4 11.63 -8.40 5.89
C THR A 4 10.74 -7.28 5.34
N LEU A 5 9.65 -7.65 4.67
CA LEU A 5 8.66 -6.76 4.09
C LEU A 5 7.29 -7.47 4.09
N VAL A 6 6.21 -6.72 4.30
CA VAL A 6 4.83 -7.20 4.14
C VAL A 6 4.14 -6.40 3.04
N LEU A 7 3.52 -7.11 2.10
CA LEU A 7 2.59 -6.54 1.13
C LEU A 7 1.15 -6.82 1.58
N THR A 8 0.27 -5.83 1.44
CA THR A 8 -1.16 -6.00 1.70
C THR A 8 -1.98 -5.24 0.65
N ALA A 9 -3.27 -5.55 0.55
CA ALA A 9 -4.13 -4.97 -0.48
C ALA A 9 -5.59 -4.86 -0.04
N GLU A 10 -6.30 -3.89 -0.62
CA GLU A 10 -7.75 -3.75 -0.55
C GLU A 10 -8.30 -3.00 -1.77
N GLY A 11 -9.63 -3.01 -1.97
CA GLY A 11 -10.24 -2.31 -3.11
C GLY A 11 -10.08 -0.78 -3.03
N ARG A 12 -10.22 -0.21 -1.83
CA ARG A 12 -10.07 1.23 -1.58
C ARG A 12 -9.51 1.44 -0.19
N LEU A 13 -8.37 2.11 -0.11
CA LEU A 13 -7.76 2.57 1.13
C LEU A 13 -8.25 3.98 1.41
N ASP A 14 -9.18 4.13 2.36
CA ASP A 14 -9.79 5.40 2.74
C ASP A 14 -9.85 5.56 4.27
N ALA A 15 -10.45 6.66 4.76
CA ALA A 15 -10.61 6.91 6.18
C ALA A 15 -11.39 5.80 6.93
N GLN A 16 -12.23 5.02 6.24
CA GLN A 16 -12.89 3.87 6.86
C GLN A 16 -11.94 2.68 7.01
N SER A 17 -11.00 2.50 6.10
CA SER A 17 -9.96 1.48 6.21
C SER A 17 -9.13 1.64 7.48
N LEU A 18 -8.82 2.90 7.87
CA LEU A 18 -8.12 3.25 9.11
C LEU A 18 -8.82 2.81 10.40
N ARG A 19 -10.12 2.51 10.36
CA ARG A 19 -10.95 2.19 11.53
C ARG A 19 -11.00 0.70 11.89
N GLY A 20 -10.33 -0.18 11.15
CA GLY A 20 -10.24 -1.60 11.52
C GLY A 20 -10.48 -2.60 10.40
N LYS A 21 -10.07 -2.30 9.17
CA LYS A 21 -10.07 -3.30 8.07
C LYS A 21 -8.83 -4.20 8.11
N ALA A 22 -8.84 -5.23 7.26
CA ALA A 22 -7.76 -6.22 7.11
C ALA A 22 -6.37 -5.58 6.92
N VAL A 23 -6.26 -4.51 6.12
CA VAL A 23 -4.99 -3.80 5.87
C VAL A 23 -4.38 -3.26 7.17
N ILE A 24 -5.18 -2.63 8.02
CA ILE A 24 -4.70 -2.07 9.30
C ILE A 24 -4.34 -3.19 10.28
N ALA A 25 -5.13 -4.26 10.34
CA ALA A 25 -4.80 -5.40 11.20
C ALA A 25 -3.47 -6.07 10.79
N VAL A 26 -3.20 -6.16 9.48
CA VAL A 26 -1.91 -6.63 8.95
C VAL A 26 -0.79 -5.66 9.31
N ALA A 27 -1.00 -4.36 9.11
CA ALA A 27 -0.02 -3.34 9.41
C ALA A 27 0.38 -3.32 10.90
N GLU A 28 -0.59 -3.36 11.82
CA GLU A 28 -0.34 -3.38 13.27
C GLU A 28 0.38 -4.66 13.71
N ARG A 29 0.10 -5.81 13.07
CA ARG A 29 0.81 -7.07 13.34
C ARG A 29 2.27 -7.00 12.88
N ALA A 30 2.52 -6.42 11.71
CA ALA A 30 3.88 -6.26 11.17
C ALA A 30 4.67 -5.20 11.94
N ALA A 31 4.04 -4.08 12.29
CA ALA A 31 4.65 -3.00 13.07
C ALA A 31 5.15 -3.48 14.45
N ARG A 32 4.39 -4.34 15.14
CA ARG A 32 4.84 -4.98 16.39
C ARG A 32 6.11 -5.83 16.25
N ARG A 33 6.47 -6.21 15.02
CA ARG A 33 7.66 -6.98 14.68
C ARG A 33 8.74 -6.12 14.01
N GLY A 34 8.52 -4.81 13.90
CA GLY A 34 9.43 -3.90 13.19
C GLY A 34 9.49 -4.13 11.67
N VAL A 35 8.53 -4.85 11.09
CA VAL A 35 8.52 -5.16 9.65
C VAL A 35 7.68 -4.11 8.92
N PRO A 36 8.25 -3.42 7.91
CA PRO A 36 7.53 -2.39 7.15
C PRO A 36 6.41 -3.01 6.30
N VAL A 37 5.32 -2.26 6.11
CA VAL A 37 4.19 -2.66 5.26
C VAL A 37 4.03 -1.72 4.08
N ILE A 38 3.83 -2.28 2.89
CA ILE A 38 3.40 -1.54 1.70
C ILE A 38 1.99 -1.99 1.33
N ALA A 39 1.09 -1.02 1.12
CA ALA A 39 -0.27 -1.28 0.66
C ALA A 39 -0.41 -1.06 -0.85
N ILE A 40 -1.09 -1.96 -1.54
CA ILE A 40 -1.49 -1.78 -2.95
C ILE A 40 -3.01 -1.80 -2.99
N ALA A 41 -3.64 -0.68 -3.33
CA ALA A 41 -5.09 -0.54 -3.30
C ALA A 41 -5.66 -0.11 -4.64
N GLY A 42 -6.90 -0.49 -4.94
CA GLY A 42 -7.59 -0.04 -6.16
C GLY A 42 -7.63 1.50 -6.27
N ALA A 43 -7.85 2.17 -5.13
CA ALA A 43 -7.66 3.60 -4.95
C ALA A 43 -7.09 3.90 -3.55
N VAL A 44 -6.31 4.98 -3.45
CA VAL A 44 -5.73 5.48 -2.19
C VAL A 44 -6.24 6.89 -1.94
N ASP A 45 -6.97 7.07 -0.84
CA ASP A 45 -7.55 8.34 -0.39
C ASP A 45 -7.34 8.49 1.11
N VAL A 46 -6.06 8.49 1.51
CA VAL A 46 -5.62 8.64 2.90
C VAL A 46 -4.35 9.48 2.93
N ASP A 47 -4.24 10.35 3.94
CA ASP A 47 -3.01 11.06 4.23
C ASP A 47 -1.84 10.08 4.50
N PRO A 48 -0.72 10.19 3.75
CA PRO A 48 0.48 9.39 4.00
C PRO A 48 0.97 9.41 5.45
N ALA A 49 0.79 10.51 6.19
CA ALA A 49 1.19 10.57 7.60
C ALA A 49 0.34 9.64 8.48
N ALA A 50 -0.97 9.55 8.22
CA ALA A 50 -1.87 8.65 8.93
C ALA A 50 -1.54 7.17 8.65
N LEU A 51 -1.12 6.84 7.43
CA LEU A 51 -0.64 5.50 7.06
C LEU A 51 0.65 5.13 7.80
N ARG A 52 1.63 6.04 7.82
CA ARG A 52 2.91 5.82 8.51
C ARG A 52 2.72 5.61 10.01
N ALA A 53 1.80 6.33 10.63
CA ALA A 53 1.46 6.14 12.04
C ALA A 53 0.95 4.72 12.37
N ARG A 54 0.52 3.94 11.36
CA ARG A 54 0.06 2.55 11.48
C ARG A 54 1.09 1.52 10.99
N GLY A 55 2.30 1.94 10.60
CA GLY A 55 3.34 1.06 10.07
C GLY A 55 3.27 0.79 8.56
N ILE A 56 2.35 1.46 7.84
CA ILE A 56 2.30 1.43 6.39
C ILE A 56 3.25 2.50 5.86
N VAL A 57 4.40 2.07 5.32
CA VAL A 57 5.48 2.97 4.90
C VAL A 57 5.25 3.57 3.51
N ALA A 58 4.47 2.88 2.67
CA ALA A 58 4.05 3.36 1.36
C ALA A 58 2.69 2.76 0.96
N ALA A 59 1.97 3.48 0.10
CA ALA A 59 0.74 2.99 -0.52
C ALA A 59 0.73 3.32 -2.02
N PHE A 60 0.30 2.37 -2.84
CA PHE A 60 0.24 2.50 -4.29
C PHE A 60 -1.20 2.33 -4.78
N SER A 61 -1.63 3.22 -5.66
CA SER A 61 -2.88 3.05 -6.41
C SER A 61 -2.65 2.06 -7.55
N LEU A 62 -3.55 1.09 -7.67
CA LEU A 62 -3.55 0.10 -8.75
C LEU A 62 -3.85 0.75 -10.10
N CYS A 63 -4.77 1.72 -10.11
CA CYS A 63 -5.17 2.41 -11.33
C CYS A 63 -4.06 3.39 -11.73
N PRO A 64 -3.40 3.22 -12.89
CA PRO A 64 -2.32 4.11 -13.34
C PRO A 64 -2.84 5.45 -13.85
N ARG A 65 -4.15 5.54 -14.09
CA ARG A 65 -4.87 6.70 -14.62
C ARG A 65 -6.32 6.64 -14.15
N PRO A 66 -7.07 7.76 -14.20
CA PRO A 66 -8.52 7.72 -14.04
C PRO A 66 -9.14 6.70 -15.02
N CYS A 67 -9.93 5.78 -14.49
CA CYS A 67 -10.57 4.71 -15.24
C CYS A 67 -11.95 4.40 -14.64
N SER A 68 -12.78 3.69 -15.41
CA SER A 68 -14.04 3.18 -14.88
C SER A 68 -13.81 1.98 -13.97
N GLU A 69 -14.76 1.69 -13.09
CA GLU A 69 -14.68 0.50 -12.23
C GLU A 69 -14.68 -0.81 -13.04
N ALA A 70 -15.37 -0.83 -14.19
CA ALA A 70 -15.39 -1.96 -15.10
C ALA A 70 -14.00 -2.19 -15.73
N GLU A 71 -13.35 -1.12 -16.18
CA GLU A 71 -11.98 -1.16 -16.69
C GLU A 71 -11.00 -1.59 -15.60
N ALA A 72 -11.10 -1.04 -14.40
CA ALA A 72 -10.25 -1.40 -13.27
C ALA A 72 -10.36 -2.89 -12.92
N ARG A 73 -11.56 -3.48 -13.01
CA ARG A 73 -11.75 -4.93 -12.83
C ARG A 73 -11.17 -5.75 -13.98
N ALA A 74 -11.37 -5.32 -15.22
CA ALA A 74 -10.88 -6.01 -16.40
C ALA A 74 -9.34 -6.05 -16.43
N GLU A 75 -8.70 -4.95 -16.05
CA GLU A 75 -7.25 -4.76 -16.08
C GLU A 75 -6.56 -5.05 -14.73
N ALA A 76 -7.30 -5.53 -13.73
CA ALA A 76 -6.80 -5.67 -12.36
C ALA A 76 -5.51 -6.50 -12.26
N ARG A 77 -5.42 -7.61 -13.00
CA ARG A 77 -4.24 -8.49 -13.00
C ARG A 77 -2.98 -7.80 -13.53
N PRO A 78 -2.92 -7.33 -14.79
CA PRO A 78 -1.71 -6.72 -15.33
C PRO A 78 -1.30 -5.44 -14.57
N TRP A 79 -2.26 -4.70 -14.02
CA TRP A 79 -1.94 -3.55 -13.19
C TRP A 79 -1.37 -3.95 -11.83
N LEU A 80 -1.86 -5.04 -11.23
CA LEU A 80 -1.38 -5.49 -9.92
C LEU A 80 0.05 -6.00 -9.99
N GLU A 81 0.37 -6.75 -11.05
CA GLU A 81 1.74 -7.24 -11.31
C GLU A 81 2.73 -6.07 -11.40
N ARG A 82 2.40 -5.05 -12.20
CA ARG A 82 3.23 -3.84 -12.35
C ARG A 82 3.33 -3.02 -11.06
N ALA A 83 2.22 -2.84 -10.35
CA ALA A 83 2.21 -2.10 -9.10
C ALA A 83 3.06 -2.80 -8.03
N ALA A 84 3.01 -4.13 -7.95
CA ALA A 84 3.84 -4.92 -7.04
C ALA A 84 5.33 -4.84 -7.40
N GLU A 85 5.66 -4.94 -8.69
CA GLU A 85 7.03 -4.78 -9.18
C GLU A 85 7.61 -3.42 -8.78
N HIS A 86 6.90 -2.33 -9.07
CA HIS A 86 7.32 -0.98 -8.69
C HIS A 86 7.42 -0.80 -7.16
N ALA A 87 6.44 -1.31 -6.41
CA ALA A 87 6.42 -1.20 -4.95
C ALA A 87 7.65 -1.87 -4.31
N VAL A 88 8.02 -3.05 -4.79
CA VAL A 88 9.20 -3.78 -4.30
C VAL A 88 10.49 -3.14 -4.80
N ALA A 89 10.56 -2.70 -6.05
CA ALA A 89 11.75 -2.05 -6.60
C ALA A 89 12.10 -0.73 -5.88
N CYS A 90 11.09 0.03 -5.46
CA CYS A 90 11.29 1.25 -4.67
C CYS A 90 11.56 0.97 -3.18
N HIS A 91 11.33 -0.25 -2.69
CA HIS A 91 11.53 -0.55 -1.28
C HIS A 91 13.02 -0.46 -0.90
N GLY A 92 13.34 0.35 0.11
CA GLY A 92 14.71 0.62 0.53
C GLY A 92 15.39 1.77 -0.23
N VAL A 93 14.75 2.36 -1.25
CA VAL A 93 15.20 3.60 -1.88
C VAL A 93 14.70 4.79 -1.05
N PRO A 94 15.59 5.65 -0.51
CA PRO A 94 15.15 6.81 0.26
C PRO A 94 14.33 7.77 -0.61
N ALA A 95 13.20 8.25 -0.09
CA ALA A 95 12.40 9.23 -0.81
C ALA A 95 13.21 10.52 -1.02
N PRO A 96 13.14 11.16 -2.20
CA PRO A 96 14.00 12.29 -2.56
C PRO A 96 13.87 13.52 -1.66
N HIS A 97 12.81 13.60 -0.84
CA HIS A 97 12.55 14.71 0.09
C HIS A 97 12.96 14.43 1.55
N GLN A 98 13.58 13.28 1.85
CA GLN A 98 14.06 12.93 3.20
C GLN A 98 15.55 13.22 3.42
N GLN A 99 16.22 13.84 2.43
CA GLN A 99 17.58 14.38 2.60
C GLN A 99 17.50 15.83 3.09
N LYS A 100 17.27 16.02 4.39
CA LYS A 100 17.63 17.24 5.11
C LYS A 100 18.04 16.89 6.53
#